data_AF-A0A949ES87-F1
#
_entry.id   AF-A0A949ES87-F1
#
_cell.length_a   1.000
_cell.length_b   1.000
_cell.length_c   1.000
_cell.angle_alpha   90.00
_cell.angle_beta   90.00
_cell.angle_gamma   90.00
#
_symmetry.space_group_name_H-M   'P 1'
#
loop_
_entity.id
_entity.type
_entity.pdbx_description
1 polymer ?
#
loop_
_entity_poly.entity_id
_entity_poly.type
_entity_poly.pdbx_seq_one_letter_code
_entity_poly.pdbx_strand_id
1 'polypeptide(L)' 'MSGSVYKIIEVVGTSTESWESAAQTAIDTASKSLKDLRVAEVIKLDMKIENGKVAAYRAR' A
#
# COMPACT_ATOMS: atom_id res chain seq x y z
N MET A 1 1.74 -7.69 32.57
CA MET A 1 1.92 -7.41 31.13
C MET A 1 1.47 -5.99 30.87
N SER A 2 2.41 -5.09 30.58
CA SER A 2 2.09 -3.76 30.08
C SER A 2 1.59 -3.90 28.64
N GLY A 3 0.39 -3.42 28.33
CA GLY A 3 -0.12 -3.41 26.95
C GLY A 3 0.77 -2.55 26.04
N SER A 4 0.89 -2.92 24.77
CA SER A 4 1.49 -2.10 23.73
C SER A 4 0.41 -1.43 22.90
N VAL A 5 0.62 -0.14 22.59
CA VAL A 5 -0.25 0.64 21.72
C VAL A 5 0.39 0.67 20.33
N TYR A 6 -0.39 0.40 19.30
CA TYR A 6 0.05 0.50 17.91
C TYR A 6 -0.89 1.40 17.13
N LYS A 7 -0.32 2.09 16.14
CA LYS A 7 -1.07 2.88 15.18
C LYS A 7 -1.30 2.03 13.94
N ILE A 8 -2.56 1.84 13.57
CA ILE A 8 -2.96 1.27 12.28
C ILE A 8 -3.34 2.44 11.38
N ILE A 9 -2.88 2.39 10.13
CA ILE A 9 -3.25 3.32 9.07
C ILE A 9 -3.51 2.56 7.78
N GLU A 10 -4.26 3.16 6.88
CA GLU A 10 -4.43 2.67 5.51
C GLU A 10 -3.61 3.54 4.55
N VAL A 11 -2.94 2.91 3.60
CA VAL A 11 -2.14 3.57 2.56
C VAL A 11 -2.44 2.90 1.23
N VAL A 12 -2.55 3.69 0.16
CA VAL A 12 -2.79 3.15 -1.18
C VAL A 12 -1.56 3.39 -2.04
N GLY A 13 -0.94 2.30 -2.47
CA GLY A 13 0.13 2.32 -3.46
C GLY A 13 -0.41 2.13 -4.87
N THR A 14 0.31 2.66 -5.85
CA THR A 14 -0.05 2.53 -7.27
C THR A 14 1.18 2.21 -8.10
N SER A 15 1.05 1.31 -9.07
CA SER A 15 2.11 0.99 -10.04
C SER A 15 1.50 0.66 -11.40
N THR A 16 2.24 0.94 -12.49
CA THR A 16 1.87 0.51 -13.83
C THR A 16 2.27 -0.94 -14.13
N GLU A 17 3.06 -1.56 -13.25
CA GLU A 17 3.67 -2.86 -13.49
C GLU A 17 2.88 -4.01 -12.88
N SER A 18 2.64 -3.97 -11.56
CA SER A 18 1.94 -5.02 -10.84
C SER A 18 1.40 -4.54 -9.47
N TRP A 19 0.60 -5.39 -8.82
CA TRP A 19 0.13 -5.11 -7.45
C TRP A 19 1.25 -5.20 -6.42
N GLU A 20 2.24 -6.08 -6.60
CA GLU A 20 3.42 -6.20 -5.72
C GLU A 20 4.27 -4.94 -5.79
N SER A 21 4.49 -4.42 -7.00
CA SER A 21 5.17 -3.13 -7.23
C SER A 21 4.38 -1.97 -6.60
N ALA A 22 3.04 -1.99 -6.69
CA ALA A 22 2.19 -1.00 -6.01
C ALA A 22 2.29 -1.08 -4.48
N ALA A 23 2.28 -2.28 -3.90
CA ALA A 23 2.42 -2.49 -2.46
C ALA A 23 3.79 -2.01 -1.95
N GLN A 24 4.87 -2.35 -2.65
CA GLN A 24 6.22 -1.85 -2.33
C GLN A 24 6.27 -0.32 -2.38
N THR A 25 5.69 0.29 -3.41
CA THR A 25 5.61 1.76 -3.55
C THR A 25 4.90 2.42 -2.36
N ALA A 26 3.84 1.79 -1.83
CA ALA A 26 3.13 2.30 -0.65
C ALA A 26 4.06 2.34 0.58
N ILE A 27 4.79 1.24 0.83
CA ILE A 27 5.66 1.10 2.00
C ILE A 27 6.90 2.00 1.87
N ASP A 28 7.51 2.07 0.69
CA ASP A 28 8.65 2.94 0.43
C ASP A 28 8.30 4.42 0.61
N THR A 29 7.07 4.82 0.28
CA THR A 29 6.60 6.19 0.48
C THR A 29 6.27 6.44 1.95
N ALA A 30 5.55 5.51 2.59
CA ALA A 30 5.16 5.61 3.99
C ALA A 30 6.37 5.65 4.94
N SER A 31 7.41 4.86 4.66
CA SER A 31 8.62 4.76 5.49
C SER A 31 9.44 6.05 5.57
N LYS A 32 9.22 7.00 4.64
CA LYS A 32 9.89 8.31 4.66
C LYS A 32 9.42 9.20 5.81
N SER A 33 8.19 9.03 6.29
CA SER A 33 7.58 9.88 7.32
C SER A 33 7.12 9.11 8.56
N LEU A 34 6.83 7.82 8.41
CA LEU A 34 6.36 6.96 9.49
C LEU A 34 7.49 6.08 10.00
N LYS A 35 7.59 6.00 11.33
CA LYS A 35 8.57 5.17 12.03
C LYS A 35 7.91 3.89 12.51
N ASP A 36 8.74 2.87 12.75
CA ASP A 36 8.32 1.58 13.30
C ASP A 36 7.25 0.87 12.46
N LEU A 37 7.34 0.97 11.12
CA LEU A 37 6.56 0.12 10.21
C LEU A 37 7.02 -1.33 10.38
N ARG A 38 6.09 -2.24 10.71
CA ARG A 38 6.41 -3.65 11.02
C ARG A 38 5.67 -4.63 10.15
N VAL A 39 4.40 -4.36 9.90
CA VAL A 39 3.50 -5.24 9.16
C VAL A 39 2.61 -4.37 8.28
N ALA A 40 2.40 -4.82 7.06
CA ALA A 40 1.38 -4.30 6.16
C ALA A 40 0.54 -5.48 5.68
N GLU A 41 -0.77 -5.28 5.62
CA GLU A 41 -1.73 -6.26 5.12
C GLU A 41 -2.43 -5.64 3.91
N VAL A 42 -2.58 -6.42 2.85
CA VAL A 42 -3.34 -5.99 1.67
C VAL A 42 -4.81 -6.23 1.95
N ILE A 43 -5.59 -5.15 2.01
CA ILE A 43 -7.04 -5.22 2.23
C ILE A 43 -7.74 -5.42 0.89
N LYS A 44 -7.24 -4.75 -0.16
CA LYS A 44 -7.84 -4.81 -1.49
C LYS A 44 -6.85 -4.59 -2.60
N LEU A 45 -6.99 -5.40 -3.64
CA LEU A 45 -6.36 -5.20 -4.93
C LEU A 45 -7.41 -4.73 -5.93
N ASP A 46 -7.12 -3.64 -6.62
CA ASP A 46 -7.94 -3.17 -7.73
C ASP A 46 -7.08 -2.52 -8.82
N MET A 47 -7.71 -2.06 -9.89
CA MET A 47 -7.05 -1.46 -11.04
C MET A 47 -7.76 -0.17 -11.46
N LYS A 48 -6.97 0.82 -11.89
CA LYS A 48 -7.46 1.97 -12.63
C LYS A 48 -7.60 1.57 -14.10
N ILE A 49 -8.76 1.84 -14.69
CA ILE A 49 -9.03 1.60 -16.10
C ILE A 49 -9.15 2.93 -16.82
N GLU A 50 -8.41 3.10 -17.92
CA GLU A 50 -8.52 4.24 -18.82
C GLU A 50 -8.67 3.73 -20.25
N ASN A 51 -9.67 4.26 -20.98
CA ASN A 51 -9.95 3.87 -22.36
C ASN A 51 -10.09 2.35 -22.57
N GLY A 52 -10.72 1.68 -21.60
CA GLY A 52 -10.91 0.23 -21.62
C GLY A 52 -9.65 -0.60 -21.37
N LYS A 53 -8.53 0.02 -21.00
CA LYS A 53 -7.26 -0.66 -20.68
C LYS A 53 -6.85 -0.40 -19.24
N VAL A 54 -6.11 -1.35 -18.67
CA VAL A 54 -5.52 -1.19 -17.33
C VAL A 54 -4.45 -0.09 -17.40
N ALA A 55 -4.64 0.96 -16.61
CA ALA A 55 -3.73 2.10 -16.52
C ALA A 55 -2.81 2.01 -15.30
N ALA A 56 -3.30 1.44 -14.19
CA ALA A 56 -2.49 1.23 -12.99
C ALA A 56 -3.09 0.14 -12.09
N TYR A 57 -2.23 -0.61 -11.43
CA TYR A 57 -2.54 -1.51 -10.33
C TYR A 57 -2.51 -0.73 -9.02
N ARG A 58 -3.45 -0.99 -8.13
CA ARG A 58 -3.49 -0.37 -6.79
C ARG A 58 -3.60 -1.44 -5.72
N ALA A 59 -2.72 -1.33 -4.73
CA ALA A 59 -2.77 -2.11 -3.50
C ALA A 59 -3.16 -1.17 -2.36
N ARG A 60 -4.22 -1.53 -1.62
CA ARG A 60 -4.76 -0.78 -0.49
C ARG A 60 -4.55 -1.51 0.81
#